data_AF-A0A957JEK6-F1
#
_entry.id   AF-A0A957JEK6-F1
#
_cell.length_a   1.000
_cell.length_b   1.000
_cell.length_c   1.000
_cell.angle_alpha   90.00
_cell.angle_beta   90.00
_cell.angle_gamma   90.00
#
_symmetry.space_group_name_H-M   'P 1'
#
loop_
_entity.id
_entity.type
_entity.pdbx_description
1 polymer ?
#
loop_
_entity_poly.entity_id
_entity_poly.type
_entity_poly.pdbx_seq_one_letter_code
_entity_poly.pdbx_strand_id
1 'polypeptide(L)'
;MTISITSSLSAPYAQNTIGLRENGWMIDKAARAGYLYAGNRPVNLTGTGRSRRKFCPMRESLLSFLQCPSCRRPDLTMTATEQRADQVWQGNLRCPHCQAHYPIENGIPLLYVDDENWQPKAVEAAGWVTLHQQKGIYDPNENSIDFAIPYVAEAPWDSISPAFDHALELLDLTGAERVLDLGAGRTWAAKQFALRGCEAVALDIVPDLNVGLGRGYAMM
;
A
#
# COMPACT_ATOMS: atom_id res chain seq x y z
N MET A 1 -21.41 4.25 -52.47
CA MET A 1 -19.95 4.47 -52.56
C MET A 1 -19.40 4.08 -51.19
N THR A 2 -18.90 2.86 -51.10
CA THR A 2 -18.54 2.18 -49.85
C THR A 2 -17.05 2.35 -49.64
N ILE A 3 -16.62 2.84 -48.48
CA ILE A 3 -15.20 2.88 -48.12
C ILE A 3 -15.01 1.99 -46.90
N SER A 4 -14.39 0.84 -47.16
CA SER A 4 -13.87 -0.11 -46.18
C SER A 4 -12.54 0.41 -45.63
N ILE A 5 -12.31 0.29 -44.32
CA ILE A 5 -10.99 0.50 -43.72
C ILE A 5 -10.44 -0.88 -43.37
N THR A 6 -9.41 -1.30 -44.08
CA THR A 6 -8.64 -2.51 -43.83
C THR A 6 -7.49 -2.23 -42.85
N SER A 7 -7.35 -3.10 -41.86
CA SER A 7 -6.20 -3.21 -40.97
C SER A 7 -4.96 -3.68 -41.72
N SER A 8 -3.78 -3.13 -41.40
CA SER A 8 -2.53 -3.87 -41.56
C SER A 8 -1.49 -3.40 -40.53
N LEU A 9 -1.03 -4.37 -39.74
CA LEU A 9 0.16 -4.32 -38.90
C LEU A 9 1.40 -4.20 -39.78
N SER A 10 2.34 -3.32 -39.41
CA SER A 10 3.77 -3.56 -39.55
C SER A 10 4.59 -2.55 -38.74
N ALA A 11 5.22 -3.05 -37.67
CA ALA A 11 6.50 -2.52 -37.20
C ALA A 11 7.59 -2.99 -38.20
N PRO A 12 8.71 -2.29 -38.41
CA PRO A 12 9.71 -2.09 -37.35
C PRO A 12 10.35 -0.69 -37.36
N TYR A 13 10.59 -0.10 -36.18
CA TYR A 13 11.51 1.05 -36.10
C TYR A 13 12.81 0.66 -35.44
N ALA A 14 13.87 1.01 -36.16
CA ALA A 14 15.23 0.65 -35.96
C ALA A 14 15.89 1.42 -34.81
N GLN A 15 16.98 0.82 -34.37
CA GLN A 15 17.99 1.32 -33.47
C GLN A 15 18.38 2.78 -33.76
N ASN A 16 18.37 3.61 -32.72
CA ASN A 16 19.18 4.83 -32.68
C ASN A 16 19.77 4.99 -31.29
N THR A 17 21.00 4.47 -31.15
CA THR A 17 21.96 4.85 -30.13
C THR A 17 22.48 6.25 -30.43
N ILE A 18 22.06 7.23 -29.64
CA ILE A 18 22.75 8.51 -29.46
C ILE A 18 22.84 8.79 -27.97
N GLY A 19 24.05 9.12 -27.52
CA GLY A 19 24.51 8.98 -26.16
C GLY A 19 23.89 9.93 -25.15
N LEU A 20 23.63 9.37 -23.97
CA LEU A 20 23.72 10.06 -22.70
C LEU A 20 24.73 9.30 -21.85
N ARG A 21 26.00 9.72 -21.97
CA ARG A 21 26.99 9.44 -20.95
C ARG A 21 26.76 10.40 -19.79
N GLU A 22 27.14 9.93 -18.60
CA GLU A 22 27.29 10.66 -17.34
C GLU A 22 25.97 10.84 -16.58
N ASN A 23 25.57 9.77 -15.86
CA ASN A 23 25.02 9.79 -14.48
C ASN A 23 24.48 8.40 -14.03
N GLY A 24 24.49 7.38 -14.90
CA GLY A 24 24.00 6.03 -14.60
C GLY A 24 24.85 5.17 -13.65
N TRP A 25 26.00 5.64 -13.16
CA TRP A 25 26.89 4.82 -12.31
C TRP A 25 26.62 4.92 -10.79
N MET A 26 25.82 5.90 -10.33
CA MET A 26 25.52 6.05 -8.90
C MET A 26 24.26 5.31 -8.44
N ILE A 27 23.29 5.10 -9.34
CA ILE A 27 22.02 4.43 -9.02
C ILE A 27 22.24 2.92 -8.88
N ASP A 28 23.08 2.34 -9.75
CA ASP A 28 23.32 0.89 -9.81
C ASP A 28 24.17 0.36 -8.64
N LYS A 29 25.05 1.20 -8.08
CA LYS A 29 25.80 0.87 -6.85
C LYS A 29 24.96 0.99 -5.57
N ALA A 30 24.04 1.96 -5.51
CA ALA A 30 23.19 2.16 -4.33
C ALA A 30 22.14 1.06 -4.17
N ALA A 31 21.54 0.58 -5.27
CA ALA A 31 20.65 -0.57 -5.26
C ALA A 31 21.34 -1.85 -4.79
N ARG A 32 22.61 -2.08 -5.20
CA ARG A 32 23.43 -3.22 -4.74
C ARG A 32 23.93 -3.09 -3.29
N ALA A 33 24.00 -1.87 -2.76
CA ALA A 33 24.44 -1.59 -1.39
C ALA A 33 23.27 -1.46 -0.39
N GLY A 34 22.03 -1.64 -0.83
CA GLY A 34 20.85 -1.49 0.03
C GLY A 34 20.60 -0.05 0.45
N TYR A 35 20.73 0.91 -0.47
CA TYR A 35 20.30 2.30 -0.25
C TYR A 35 19.27 2.68 -1.31
N LEU A 36 18.02 2.94 -0.90
CA LEU A 36 17.06 3.68 -1.71
C LEU A 36 17.18 5.16 -1.33
N TYR A 37 17.35 6.03 -2.33
CA TYR A 37 17.39 7.47 -2.14
C TYR A 37 15.96 7.99 -1.92
N ALA A 38 15.66 8.38 -0.68
CA ALA A 38 14.52 9.22 -0.34
C ALA A 38 15.06 10.62 -0.01
N GLY A 39 15.04 11.54 -0.96
CA GLY A 39 15.57 12.90 -0.80
C GLY A 39 17.09 12.98 -0.50
N ASN A 40 17.58 14.20 -0.28
CA ASN A 40 19.01 14.55 -0.12
C ASN A 40 19.68 14.00 1.16
N ARG A 41 19.19 12.90 1.76
CA ARG A 41 19.84 12.23 2.89
C ARG A 41 19.90 10.72 2.67
N PRO A 42 21.09 10.10 2.64
CA PRO A 42 21.21 8.65 2.58
C PRO A 42 20.65 8.04 3.87
N VAL A 43 19.56 7.28 3.77
CA VAL A 43 19.04 6.48 4.88
C VAL A 43 19.95 5.27 5.06
N ASN A 44 20.66 5.22 6.18
CA ASN A 44 21.61 4.15 6.46
C ASN A 44 20.91 2.85 6.88
N LEU A 45 20.78 1.90 5.95
CA LEU A 45 20.19 0.57 6.22
C LEU A 45 21.16 -0.40 6.92
N THR A 46 22.39 0.02 7.26
CA THR A 46 23.40 -0.84 7.92
C THR A 46 23.40 -0.78 9.45
N GLY A 47 22.36 -0.21 10.06
CA GLY A 47 22.19 -0.20 11.52
C GLY A 47 22.09 -1.60 12.10
N THR A 48 23.20 -2.10 12.64
CA THR A 48 23.29 -3.34 13.42
C THR A 48 22.42 -3.21 14.68
N GLY A 49 21.25 -3.84 14.69
CA GLY A 49 20.49 -4.07 15.95
C GLY A 49 19.00 -3.75 15.96
N ARG A 50 18.35 -3.35 14.85
CA ARG A 50 16.89 -3.31 14.77
C ARG A 50 16.39 -4.42 13.88
N SER A 51 15.63 -5.34 14.47
CA SER A 51 14.82 -6.37 13.82
C SER A 51 14.35 -5.87 12.45
N ARG A 52 14.68 -6.60 11.38
CA ARG A 52 14.03 -6.45 10.09
C ARG A 52 12.53 -6.62 10.36
N ARG A 53 11.81 -5.51 10.57
CA ARG A 53 10.36 -5.55 10.80
C ARG A 53 9.76 -5.96 9.47
N LYS A 54 9.63 -7.29 9.30
CA LYS A 54 8.81 -7.94 8.30
C LYS A 54 7.39 -7.41 8.48
N PHE A 55 6.69 -7.20 7.37
CA PHE A 55 5.26 -6.98 7.24
C PHE A 55 4.47 -7.31 8.50
N CYS A 56 3.64 -6.38 8.97
CA CYS A 56 2.80 -6.58 10.13
C CYS A 56 1.34 -6.70 9.71
N PRO A 57 0.82 -7.93 9.55
CA PRO A 57 -0.61 -8.23 9.67
C PRO A 57 -1.19 -7.55 10.91
N MET A 58 -2.51 -7.55 11.03
CA MET A 58 -3.21 -7.01 12.20
C MET A 58 -2.48 -7.39 13.50
N ARG A 59 -2.01 -6.36 14.20
CA ARG A 59 -1.37 -6.48 15.51
C ARG A 59 -2.43 -6.26 16.56
N GLU A 60 -2.32 -6.96 17.68
CA GLU A 60 -3.21 -6.76 18.83
C GLU A 60 -3.20 -5.31 19.34
N SER A 61 -2.07 -4.59 19.20
CA SER A 61 -1.98 -3.17 19.56
C SER A 61 -2.97 -2.29 18.79
N LEU A 62 -3.42 -2.71 17.59
CA LEU A 62 -4.41 -1.99 16.81
C LEU A 62 -5.73 -1.84 17.56
N LEU A 63 -6.11 -2.81 18.40
CA LEU A 63 -7.37 -2.79 19.14
C LEU A 63 -7.55 -1.54 20.00
N SER A 64 -6.44 -0.96 20.49
CA SER A 64 -6.45 0.27 21.28
C SER A 64 -6.94 1.50 20.52
N PHE A 65 -6.98 1.45 19.18
CA PHE A 65 -7.45 2.52 18.31
C PHE A 65 -8.88 2.30 17.80
N LEU A 66 -9.40 1.07 17.89
CA LEU A 66 -10.63 0.69 17.22
C LEU A 66 -11.87 0.93 18.09
N GLN A 67 -12.94 1.35 17.43
CA GLN A 67 -14.29 1.34 17.97
C GLN A 67 -15.18 0.48 17.07
N CYS A 68 -16.22 -0.11 17.65
CA CYS A 68 -17.23 -0.82 16.89
C CYS A 68 -17.94 0.10 15.89
N PRO A 69 -17.86 -0.15 14.57
CA PRO A 69 -18.57 0.64 13.57
C PRO A 69 -20.09 0.70 13.80
N SER A 70 -20.70 -0.37 14.31
CA SER A 70 -22.15 -0.45 14.48
C SER A 70 -22.69 0.37 15.66
N CYS A 71 -21.96 0.44 16.78
CA CYS A 71 -22.45 1.08 18.00
C CYS A 71 -21.53 2.15 18.60
N ARG A 72 -20.36 2.38 17.99
CA ARG A 72 -19.33 3.35 18.38
C ARG A 72 -18.77 3.17 19.80
N ARG A 73 -18.91 1.97 20.36
CA ARG A 73 -18.27 1.62 21.64
C ARG A 73 -16.84 1.12 21.42
N PRO A 74 -15.92 1.43 22.34
CA PRO A 74 -14.56 0.86 22.33
C PRO A 74 -14.59 -0.64 22.70
N ASP A 75 -13.41 -1.19 22.98
CA ASP A 75 -13.24 -2.52 23.59
C ASP A 75 -13.69 -3.69 22.69
N LEU A 76 -13.35 -3.62 21.40
CA LEU A 76 -13.47 -4.80 20.53
C LEU A 76 -12.58 -5.92 21.07
N THR A 77 -13.18 -7.09 21.28
CA THR A 77 -12.48 -8.31 21.67
C THR A 77 -12.07 -9.09 20.43
N MET A 78 -10.92 -9.77 20.46
CA MET A 78 -10.39 -10.50 19.31
C MET A 78 -10.29 -11.99 19.63
N THR A 79 -10.62 -12.81 18.64
CA THR A 79 -10.30 -14.24 18.61
C THR A 79 -9.50 -14.54 17.35
N ALA A 80 -8.24 -14.95 17.49
CA ALA A 80 -7.40 -15.36 16.37
C ALA A 80 -7.59 -16.85 16.04
N THR A 81 -7.74 -17.17 14.75
CA THR A 81 -7.73 -18.55 14.23
C THR A 81 -6.42 -18.88 13.53
N GLU A 82 -5.70 -17.87 13.03
CA GLU A 82 -4.33 -17.99 12.54
C GLU A 82 -3.49 -16.81 13.06
N GLN A 83 -2.43 -17.12 13.81
CA GLN A 83 -1.52 -16.13 14.39
C GLN A 83 -0.07 -16.61 14.26
N ARG A 84 0.83 -15.67 13.95
CA ARG A 84 2.27 -15.91 13.80
C ARG A 84 3.01 -14.81 14.58
N ALA A 85 3.64 -15.14 15.69
CA ALA A 85 4.23 -14.16 16.61
C ALA A 85 3.20 -13.08 17.03
N ASP A 86 3.50 -11.80 16.81
CA ASP A 86 2.63 -10.65 17.15
C ASP A 86 1.60 -10.31 16.05
N GLN A 87 1.41 -11.22 15.09
CA GLN A 87 0.67 -10.95 13.85
C GLN A 87 -0.51 -11.89 13.68
N VAL A 88 -1.72 -11.32 13.56
CA VAL A 88 -2.96 -12.06 13.36
C VAL A 88 -3.32 -12.05 11.88
N TRP A 89 -3.47 -13.23 11.30
CA TRP A 89 -3.77 -13.43 9.88
C TRP A 89 -5.23 -13.77 9.64
N GLN A 90 -5.82 -14.57 10.52
CA GLN A 90 -7.22 -14.98 10.43
C GLN A 90 -7.84 -14.88 11.82
N GLY A 91 -9.10 -14.48 11.89
CA GLY A 91 -9.80 -14.36 13.16
C GLY A 91 -11.09 -13.57 13.07
N ASN A 92 -11.56 -13.11 14.21
CA ASN A 92 -12.76 -12.30 14.30
C ASN A 92 -12.65 -11.28 15.45
N LEU A 93 -13.06 -10.05 15.20
CA LEU A 93 -13.33 -9.04 16.21
C LEU A 93 -14.80 -9.11 16.61
N ARG A 94 -15.10 -9.00 17.90
CA ARG A 94 -16.45 -8.99 18.45
C ARG A 94 -16.63 -7.79 19.37
N CYS A 95 -17.71 -7.05 19.16
CA CYS A 95 -18.12 -6.01 20.08
C CYS A 95 -18.90 -6.62 21.26
N PRO A 96 -18.46 -6.43 22.52
CA PRO A 96 -19.19 -6.95 23.68
C PRO A 96 -20.51 -6.21 23.94
N HIS A 97 -20.71 -5.02 23.36
CA HIS A 97 -21.91 -4.20 23.59
C HIS A 97 -23.06 -4.53 22.65
N CYS A 98 -22.83 -4.53 21.34
CA CYS A 98 -23.88 -4.80 20.34
C CYS A 98 -23.78 -6.21 19.74
N GLN A 99 -22.81 -7.02 20.14
CA GLN A 99 -22.58 -8.37 19.62
C GLN A 99 -22.23 -8.43 18.13
N ALA A 100 -21.90 -7.31 17.49
CA ALA A 100 -21.44 -7.31 16.10
C ALA A 100 -20.09 -8.05 15.96
N HIS A 101 -19.92 -8.71 14.83
CA HIS A 101 -18.74 -9.50 14.46
C HIS A 101 -18.10 -8.92 13.20
N TYR A 102 -16.77 -8.84 13.18
CA TYR A 102 -15.99 -8.34 12.05
C TYR A 102 -14.85 -9.34 11.77
N PRO A 103 -14.83 -10.00 10.60
CA PRO A 103 -13.80 -10.96 10.30
C PRO A 103 -12.43 -10.28 10.13
N ILE A 104 -11.38 -11.00 10.47
CA ILE A 104 -10.01 -10.66 10.12
C ILE A 104 -9.60 -11.63 9.02
N GLU A 105 -9.33 -11.11 7.84
CA GLU A 105 -8.98 -11.90 6.67
C GLU A 105 -7.64 -11.44 6.11
N ASN A 106 -6.71 -12.37 5.93
CA ASN A 106 -5.34 -12.10 5.50
C ASN A 106 -4.63 -11.06 6.40
N GLY A 107 -5.09 -10.86 7.65
CA GLY A 107 -4.56 -9.86 8.56
C GLY A 107 -5.09 -8.45 8.34
N ILE A 108 -6.21 -8.31 7.63
CA ILE A 108 -6.99 -7.07 7.52
C ILE A 108 -8.29 -7.25 8.31
N PRO A 109 -8.54 -6.46 9.37
CA PRO A 109 -9.83 -6.45 10.04
C PRO A 109 -10.87 -5.73 9.18
N LEU A 110 -11.92 -6.45 8.77
CA LEU A 110 -12.98 -5.93 7.90
C LEU A 110 -14.08 -5.22 8.73
N LEU A 111 -13.83 -3.95 9.06
CA LEU A 111 -14.64 -3.14 9.97
C LEU A 111 -15.75 -2.34 9.27
N TYR A 112 -16.65 -3.01 8.56
CA TYR A 112 -17.85 -2.38 7.97
C TYR A 112 -19.14 -2.97 8.54
N VAL A 113 -20.23 -2.21 8.41
CA VAL A 113 -21.58 -2.67 8.73
C VAL A 113 -22.26 -2.95 7.40
N ASP A 114 -22.60 -4.20 7.13
CA ASP A 114 -23.25 -4.58 5.87
C ASP A 114 -24.73 -4.17 5.89
N ASP A 115 -24.98 -2.88 5.63
CA ASP A 115 -26.29 -2.25 5.59
C ASP A 115 -26.45 -1.38 4.33
N GLU A 116 -27.64 -0.78 4.16
CA GLU A 116 -27.95 0.10 3.02
C GLU A 116 -27.01 1.32 2.92
N ASN A 117 -26.43 1.78 4.03
CA ASN A 117 -25.50 2.90 4.04
C ASN A 117 -24.13 2.50 3.51
N TRP A 118 -23.74 1.24 3.72
CA TRP A 118 -22.50 0.65 3.22
C TRP A 118 -22.58 0.24 1.75
N GLN A 119 -23.74 -0.18 1.25
CA GLN A 119 -23.88 -0.70 -0.12
C GLN A 119 -23.22 0.17 -1.21
N PRO A 120 -23.36 1.52 -1.22
CA PRO A 120 -22.67 2.34 -2.23
C PRO A 120 -21.14 2.24 -2.19
N LYS A 121 -20.56 2.06 -0.99
CA LYS A 121 -19.10 1.95 -0.79
C LYS A 121 -18.61 0.56 -1.19
N ALA A 122 -19.42 -0.48 -0.92
CA ALA A 122 -19.14 -1.83 -1.42
C ALA A 122 -19.10 -1.86 -2.95
N VAL A 123 -20.05 -1.18 -3.61
CA VAL A 123 -20.07 -1.03 -5.08
C VAL A 123 -18.84 -0.26 -5.57
N GLU A 124 -18.46 0.84 -4.91
CA GLU A 124 -17.25 1.59 -5.23
C GLU A 124 -15.99 0.73 -5.09
N ALA A 125 -15.84 0.00 -3.99
CA ALA A 125 -14.71 -0.88 -3.75
C ALA A 125 -14.58 -1.97 -4.83
N ALA A 126 -15.70 -2.60 -5.22
CA ALA A 126 -15.73 -3.55 -6.33
C ALA A 126 -15.43 -2.90 -7.69
N GLY A 127 -15.86 -1.63 -7.87
CA GLY A 127 -15.56 -0.83 -9.06
C GLY A 127 -14.07 -0.61 -9.26
N TRP A 128 -13.31 -0.38 -8.18
CA TRP A 128 -11.85 -0.25 -8.25
C TRP A 128 -11.17 -1.51 -8.77
N VAL A 129 -11.59 -2.69 -8.32
CA VAL A 129 -11.07 -3.98 -8.80
C VAL A 129 -11.37 -4.15 -10.28
N THR A 130 -12.62 -3.91 -10.68
CA THR A 130 -13.07 -4.00 -12.08
C THR A 130 -12.28 -3.06 -12.99
N LEU A 131 -12.06 -1.82 -12.55
CA LEU A 131 -11.30 -0.83 -13.32
C LEU A 131 -9.85 -1.27 -13.55
N HIS A 132 -9.19 -1.84 -12.54
CA HIS A 132 -7.82 -2.35 -12.67
C HIS A 132 -7.73 -3.53 -13.64
N GLN A 133 -8.72 -4.43 -13.61
CA GLN A 133 -8.82 -5.55 -14.55
C GLN A 133 -8.99 -5.04 -15.99
N GLN A 134 -9.92 -4.10 -16.21
CA GLN A 134 -10.16 -3.51 -17.54
C GLN A 134 -8.95 -2.75 -18.09
N LYS A 135 -8.15 -2.14 -17.20
CA LYS A 135 -6.90 -1.45 -17.58
C LYS A 135 -5.72 -2.41 -17.76
N GLY A 136 -5.88 -3.71 -17.49
CA GLY A 136 -4.78 -4.69 -17.59
C GLY A 136 -3.67 -4.48 -16.55
N ILE A 137 -3.99 -3.87 -15.41
CA ILE A 137 -3.06 -3.55 -14.32
C ILE A 137 -3.43 -4.25 -13.00
N TYR A 138 -4.29 -5.26 -13.08
CA TYR A 138 -4.72 -6.08 -11.94
C TYR A 138 -3.66 -7.12 -11.59
N ASP A 139 -3.18 -7.86 -12.59
CA ASP A 139 -2.21 -8.92 -12.35
C ASP A 139 -0.83 -8.33 -12.05
N PRO A 140 -0.20 -8.76 -10.95
CA PRO A 140 1.14 -8.31 -10.64
C PRO A 140 2.15 -8.93 -11.59
N ASN A 141 2.93 -8.08 -12.23
CA ASN A 141 4.11 -8.46 -13.00
C ASN A 141 5.28 -8.83 -12.07
N GLU A 142 6.20 -9.68 -12.54
CA GLU A 142 7.38 -10.17 -11.76
C GLU A 142 8.23 -9.03 -11.17
N ASN A 143 8.21 -7.85 -11.80
CA ASN A 143 8.89 -6.63 -11.35
C ASN A 143 7.89 -5.66 -10.72
N SER A 144 7.23 -6.03 -9.62
CA SER A 144 6.20 -5.18 -9.03
C SER A 144 6.79 -3.83 -8.56
N ILE A 145 6.43 -2.78 -9.28
CA ILE A 145 6.82 -1.38 -9.01
C ILE A 145 6.42 -0.88 -7.62
N ASP A 146 5.51 -1.59 -6.96
CA ASP A 146 5.00 -1.33 -5.61
C ASP A 146 6.13 -0.93 -4.63
N PHE A 147 7.23 -1.66 -4.55
CA PHE A 147 8.35 -1.31 -3.66
C PHE A 147 9.00 0.04 -3.96
N ALA A 148 9.05 0.43 -5.24
CA ALA A 148 9.70 1.65 -5.70
C ALA A 148 8.78 2.88 -5.56
N ILE A 149 7.45 2.70 -5.54
CA ILE A 149 6.49 3.79 -5.36
C ILE A 149 6.70 4.49 -3.99
N PRO A 150 6.65 5.84 -3.92
CA PRO A 150 6.31 6.75 -5.01
C PRO A 150 7.50 7.06 -5.95
N TYR A 151 8.73 6.74 -5.58
CA TYR A 151 9.96 7.16 -6.27
C TYR A 151 10.26 6.40 -7.57
N VAL A 152 9.38 6.55 -8.56
CA VAL A 152 9.51 5.96 -9.90
C VAL A 152 9.43 7.04 -10.97
N ALA A 153 10.26 6.91 -12.01
CA ALA A 153 10.44 7.93 -13.05
C ALA A 153 9.36 7.85 -14.17
N GLU A 154 8.15 7.46 -13.81
CA GLU A 154 7.04 7.26 -14.74
C GLU A 154 5.78 7.95 -14.19
N ALA A 155 4.96 8.50 -15.08
CA ALA A 155 3.69 9.10 -14.71
C ALA A 155 2.74 8.06 -14.07
N PRO A 156 1.94 8.43 -13.05
CA PRO A 156 1.78 9.78 -12.50
C PRO A 156 2.80 10.15 -11.40
N TRP A 157 3.74 9.26 -11.08
CA TRP A 157 4.58 9.34 -9.89
C TRP A 157 5.70 10.37 -9.94
N ASP A 158 6.15 10.72 -11.15
CA ASP A 158 7.06 11.82 -11.43
C ASP A 158 6.60 13.15 -10.83
N SER A 159 5.28 13.39 -10.84
CA SER A 159 4.65 14.58 -10.23
C SER A 159 4.23 14.37 -8.77
N ILE A 160 3.86 13.15 -8.39
CA ILE A 160 3.40 12.84 -7.01
C ILE A 160 4.57 12.83 -6.03
N SER A 161 5.73 12.31 -6.42
CA SER A 161 6.87 12.14 -5.50
C SER A 161 7.36 13.46 -4.91
N PRO A 162 7.60 14.54 -5.70
CA PRO A 162 8.05 15.81 -5.14
C PRO A 162 7.01 16.44 -4.21
N ALA A 163 5.72 16.33 -4.53
CA ALA A 163 4.65 16.83 -3.69
C ALA A 163 4.58 16.06 -2.35
N PHE A 164 4.75 14.74 -2.41
CA PHE A 164 4.79 13.89 -1.23
C PHE A 164 6.03 14.18 -0.36
N ASP A 165 7.20 14.36 -0.95
CA ASP A 165 8.41 14.74 -0.22
C ASP A 165 8.24 16.10 0.49
N HIS A 166 7.66 17.08 -0.18
CA HIS A 166 7.36 18.37 0.45
C HIS A 166 6.37 18.23 1.62
N ALA A 167 5.34 17.39 1.48
CA ALA A 167 4.42 17.10 2.58
C ALA A 167 5.15 16.46 3.77
N LEU A 168 6.08 15.54 3.52
CA LEU A 168 6.89 14.92 4.58
C LEU A 168 7.82 15.91 5.29
N GLU A 169 8.38 16.88 4.57
CA GLU A 169 9.18 17.96 5.15
C GLU A 169 8.32 18.84 6.07
N LEU A 170 7.10 19.18 5.63
CA LEU A 170 6.17 19.99 6.43
C LEU A 170 5.67 19.26 7.68
N LEU A 171 5.54 17.93 7.62
CA LEU A 171 5.11 17.11 8.75
C LEU A 171 6.20 16.99 9.84
N ASP A 172 7.48 17.22 9.51
CA ASP A 172 8.63 17.18 10.42
C ASP A 172 8.64 15.94 11.34
N LEU A 173 8.43 14.77 10.74
CA LEU A 173 8.29 13.50 11.48
C LEU A 173 9.60 13.10 12.16
N THR A 174 9.52 12.78 13.45
CA THR A 174 10.65 12.31 14.27
C THR A 174 10.77 10.78 14.29
N GLY A 175 9.74 10.07 13.84
CA GLY A 175 9.62 8.62 13.92
C GLY A 175 8.98 8.13 15.21
N ALA A 176 8.55 9.01 16.11
CA ALA A 176 7.80 8.65 17.31
C ALA A 176 6.27 8.80 17.13
N GLU A 177 5.84 9.33 15.98
CA GLU A 177 4.45 9.62 15.69
C GLU A 177 3.65 8.36 15.40
N ARG A 178 2.35 8.47 15.63
CA ARG A 178 1.34 7.53 15.16
C ARG A 178 0.60 8.18 14.00
N VAL A 179 0.54 7.50 12.86
CA VAL A 179 0.04 8.05 11.60
C VAL A 179 -1.08 7.17 11.06
N LEU A 180 -2.21 7.78 10.69
CA LEU A 180 -3.29 7.12 9.97
C LEU A 180 -3.20 7.50 8.48
N ASP A 181 -2.97 6.51 7.63
CA ASP A 181 -3.02 6.63 6.17
C ASP A 181 -4.44 6.30 5.71
N LEU A 182 -5.22 7.34 5.36
CA LEU A 182 -6.62 7.23 4.97
C LEU A 182 -6.73 7.16 3.45
N GLY A 183 -7.43 6.14 2.94
CA GLY A 183 -7.42 5.85 1.50
C GLY A 183 -6.06 5.29 1.07
N ALA A 184 -5.49 4.43 1.91
CA ALA A 184 -4.12 3.96 1.77
C ALA A 184 -3.87 3.23 0.44
N GLY A 185 -4.92 2.74 -0.23
CA GLY A 185 -4.84 1.95 -1.43
C GLY A 185 -3.86 0.80 -1.22
N ARG A 186 -2.83 0.73 -2.05
CA ARG A 186 -1.80 -0.31 -1.95
C ARG A 186 -0.87 -0.13 -0.76
N THR A 187 -0.94 0.95 0.02
CA THR A 187 -0.15 1.29 1.23
C THR A 187 1.24 1.88 1.01
N TRP A 188 1.48 2.49 -0.16
CA TRP A 188 2.78 3.06 -0.49
C TRP A 188 3.19 4.23 0.43
N ALA A 189 2.24 5.03 0.92
CA ALA A 189 2.51 6.13 1.84
C ALA A 189 2.71 5.64 3.28
N ALA A 190 1.84 4.75 3.78
CA ALA A 190 2.03 4.03 5.05
C ALA A 190 3.43 3.41 5.20
N LYS A 191 3.94 2.76 4.14
CA LYS A 191 5.32 2.25 4.08
C LYS A 191 6.35 3.35 4.38
N GLN A 192 6.20 4.54 3.80
CA GLN A 192 7.14 5.65 3.97
C GLN A 192 7.13 6.21 5.40
N PHE A 193 5.98 6.21 6.08
CA PHE A 193 5.89 6.55 7.50
C PHE A 193 6.57 5.47 8.37
N ALA A 194 6.29 4.19 8.10
CA ALA A 194 6.89 3.08 8.82
C ALA A 194 8.44 3.05 8.69
N LEU A 195 8.98 3.33 7.50
CA LEU A 195 10.43 3.43 7.25
C LEU A 195 11.10 4.56 8.04
N ARG A 196 10.34 5.61 8.39
CA ARG A 196 10.81 6.73 9.25
C ARG A 196 10.69 6.41 10.74
N GLY A 197 10.13 5.26 11.10
CA GLY A 197 10.01 4.78 12.47
C GLY A 197 8.62 4.96 13.08
N CYS A 198 7.73 5.70 12.42
CA CYS A 198 6.37 5.94 12.88
C CYS A 198 5.58 4.62 13.01
N GLU A 199 4.60 4.61 13.91
CA GLU A 199 3.56 3.57 13.92
C GLU A 199 2.47 3.98 12.93
N ALA A 200 2.42 3.28 11.79
CA ALA A 200 1.47 3.57 10.72
C ALA A 200 0.27 2.59 10.76
N VAL A 201 -0.94 3.12 10.65
CA VAL A 201 -2.18 2.38 10.44
C VAL A 201 -2.72 2.74 9.07
N ALA A 202 -2.96 1.75 8.21
CA ALA A 202 -3.52 1.94 6.88
C ALA A 202 -5.01 1.60 6.88
N LEU A 203 -5.84 2.48 6.29
CA LEU A 203 -7.28 2.31 6.17
C LEU A 203 -7.72 2.55 4.72
N ASP A 204 -8.51 1.63 4.19
CA ASP A 204 -9.11 1.70 2.86
C ASP A 204 -10.37 0.85 2.82
N ILE A 205 -11.17 1.01 1.76
CA ILE A 205 -12.39 0.25 1.52
C ILE A 205 -12.15 -0.98 0.62
N VAL A 206 -11.00 -1.08 -0.05
CA VAL A 206 -10.68 -2.16 -0.98
C VAL A 206 -9.75 -3.20 -0.33
N PRO A 207 -10.24 -4.40 0.05
CA PRO A 207 -9.42 -5.45 0.68
C PRO A 207 -8.81 -6.45 -0.32
N ASP A 208 -8.98 -6.25 -1.63
CA ASP A 208 -8.53 -7.19 -2.67
C ASP A 208 -7.01 -7.45 -2.63
N LEU A 209 -6.59 -8.69 -2.90
CA LEU A 209 -5.18 -9.10 -2.76
C LEU A 209 -4.25 -8.50 -3.83
N ASN A 210 -4.81 -8.04 -4.94
CA ASN A 210 -4.08 -7.46 -6.06
C ASN A 210 -4.27 -5.94 -6.15
N VAL A 211 -5.31 -5.40 -5.51
CA VAL A 211 -5.66 -3.97 -5.49
C VAL A 211 -6.05 -3.51 -4.09
N GLY A 212 -5.61 -2.33 -3.66
CA GLY A 212 -6.00 -1.79 -2.35
C GLY A 212 -5.19 -2.40 -1.21
N LEU A 213 -5.77 -2.46 0.00
CA LEU A 213 -5.05 -2.86 1.22
C LEU A 213 -4.48 -4.26 1.11
N GLY A 214 -5.21 -5.17 0.48
CA GLY A 214 -4.74 -6.54 0.28
C GLY A 214 -3.55 -6.62 -0.68
N ARG A 215 -3.23 -5.58 -1.45
CA ARG A 215 -1.97 -5.52 -2.22
C ARG A 215 -0.77 -5.08 -1.37
N GLY A 216 -1.03 -4.41 -0.24
CA GLY A 216 0.00 -3.89 0.65
C GLY A 216 0.94 -4.94 1.25
N TYR A 217 0.58 -6.23 1.21
CA TYR A 217 1.49 -7.34 1.58
C TYR A 217 2.83 -7.28 0.84
N ALA A 218 2.81 -6.82 -0.41
CA ALA A 218 4.01 -6.75 -1.23
C ALA A 218 4.88 -5.53 -0.91
N MET A 219 4.60 -4.70 0.10
CA MET A 219 5.29 -3.42 0.29
C MET A 219 5.83 -3.12 1.69
N MET A 220 5.44 -3.88 2.71
CA MET A 220 5.94 -3.70 4.10
C MET A 220 6.58 -4.97 4.64
#